data_AF-A0A2N1M6U3-F1
#
_entry.id   AF-A0A2N1M6U3-F1
#
_cell.length_a   1.000
_cell.length_b   1.000
_cell.length_c   1.000
_cell.angle_alpha   90.00
_cell.angle_beta   90.00
_cell.angle_gamma   90.00
#
_symmetry.space_group_name_H-M   'P 1'
#
loop_
_entity.id
_entity.type
_entity.pdbx_description
1 polymer ?
#
loop_
_entity_poly.entity_id
_entity_poly.type
_entity_poly.pdbx_seq_one_letter_code
_entity_poly.pdbx_strand_id
1 'polypeptide(L)'
;MITCSIIDDIDNLHRPESHHTTILYPGIEKYETLHIVLEPLIVELRKLKEEGLKDDQGIKWKIELYFSSDWKFLAICLGMNAANSKYFCPWCEVSKEQQGDFSYEWTISKTMDQIRIDHTFYQGYIRPAIFDMIPLQNWVPDELHVMLRITDVLW
;
A
#
# COMPACT_ATOMS: atom_id res chain seq x y z
N MET A 1 -8.50 -6.80 -9.13
CA MET A 1 -9.63 -5.87 -8.91
C MET A 1 -9.16 -4.84 -7.90
N ILE A 2 -9.46 -3.56 -8.11
CA ILE A 2 -9.20 -2.51 -7.12
C ILE A 2 -10.55 -1.94 -6.70
N THR A 3 -10.72 -1.83 -5.40
CA THR A 3 -11.92 -1.29 -4.76
C THR A 3 -11.54 -0.10 -3.89
N CYS A 4 -12.47 0.82 -3.74
CA CYS A 4 -12.36 1.96 -2.83
C CYS A 4 -13.53 1.92 -1.85
N SER A 5 -13.24 2.26 -0.60
CA SER A 5 -14.23 2.32 0.50
C SER A 5 -13.94 3.55 1.35
N ILE A 6 -14.97 4.13 1.95
CA ILE A 6 -14.83 5.28 2.85
C ILE A 6 -14.63 4.76 4.27
N ILE A 7 -13.44 4.97 4.82
CA ILE A 7 -13.06 4.45 6.15
C ILE A 7 -13.87 5.12 7.26
N ASP A 8 -14.20 6.41 7.10
CA ASP A 8 -14.98 7.16 8.09
C ASP A 8 -16.44 6.66 8.23
N ASP A 9 -16.94 5.88 7.27
CA ASP A 9 -18.24 5.20 7.36
C ASP A 9 -18.09 3.84 8.07
N ILE A 10 -17.60 3.89 9.31
CA ILE A 10 -17.17 2.73 10.10
C ILE A 10 -18.29 1.67 10.21
N ASP A 11 -19.53 2.11 10.45
CA ASP A 11 -20.67 1.21 10.65
C ASP A 11 -21.02 0.40 9.38
N ASN A 12 -20.70 0.93 8.20
CA ASN A 12 -20.97 0.29 6.92
C ASN A 12 -19.72 -0.32 6.27
N LEU A 13 -18.51 -0.09 6.79
CA LEU A 13 -17.25 -0.52 6.19
C LEU A 13 -17.18 -2.03 5.87
N HIS A 14 -17.87 -2.86 6.65
CA HIS A 14 -17.91 -4.31 6.46
C HIS A 14 -18.96 -4.76 5.42
N ARG A 15 -19.82 -3.86 4.94
CA ARG A 15 -20.90 -4.18 4.00
C ARG A 15 -20.36 -4.22 2.58
N PRO A 16 -20.67 -5.26 1.78
CA PRO A 16 -20.21 -5.32 0.39
C PRO A 16 -20.56 -4.07 -0.44
N GLU A 17 -21.68 -3.42 -0.14
CA GLU A 17 -22.16 -2.23 -0.83
C GLU A 17 -21.29 -0.98 -0.59
N SER A 18 -20.48 -0.96 0.47
CA SER A 18 -19.53 0.13 0.76
C SER A 18 -18.21 0.00 0.02
N HIS A 19 -18.00 -1.10 -0.74
CA HIS A 19 -16.79 -1.37 -1.51
C HIS A 19 -17.05 -1.16 -2.99
N HIS A 20 -16.61 -0.03 -3.50
CA HIS A 20 -16.84 0.38 -4.88
C HIS A 20 -15.69 -0.07 -5.77
N THR A 21 -15.97 -0.93 -6.75
CA THR A 21 -14.96 -1.34 -7.73
C THR A 21 -14.62 -0.17 -8.64
N THR A 22 -13.34 0.22 -8.66
CA THR A 22 -12.83 1.28 -9.54
C THR A 22 -12.15 0.71 -10.77
N ILE A 23 -11.39 -0.39 -10.61
CA ILE A 23 -10.67 -1.03 -11.71
C ILE A 23 -10.88 -2.55 -11.70
N LEU A 24 -11.29 -3.06 -12.85
CA LEU A 24 -11.28 -4.49 -13.15
C LEU A 24 -10.26 -4.78 -14.26
N TYR A 25 -9.12 -5.37 -13.87
CA TYR A 25 -8.05 -5.74 -14.78
C TYR A 25 -7.84 -7.26 -14.75
N PRO A 26 -8.19 -8.00 -15.83
CA PRO A 26 -8.09 -9.46 -15.87
C PRO A 26 -6.72 -9.98 -16.35
N GLY A 27 -5.68 -9.13 -16.34
CA GLY A 27 -4.34 -9.51 -16.80
C GLY A 27 -3.41 -9.93 -15.67
N ILE A 28 -2.12 -9.91 -15.96
CA ILE A 28 -1.07 -10.39 -15.05
C ILE A 28 -0.62 -9.30 -14.07
N GLU A 29 -0.36 -9.70 -12.84
CA GLU A 29 0.23 -8.85 -11.79
C GLU A 29 1.72 -8.61 -12.05
N LYS A 30 2.03 -7.81 -13.07
CA LYS A 30 3.37 -7.32 -13.36
C LYS A 30 3.41 -5.82 -13.18
N TYR A 31 4.47 -5.33 -12.54
CA TYR A 31 4.65 -3.91 -12.23
C TYR A 31 4.45 -3.04 -13.46
N GLU A 32 5.12 -3.36 -14.58
CA GLU A 32 5.12 -2.52 -15.78
C GLU A 32 3.71 -2.39 -16.36
N THR A 33 2.94 -3.47 -16.30
CA THR A 33 1.56 -3.48 -16.80
C THR A 33 0.60 -2.78 -15.84
N LEU A 34 0.75 -3.01 -14.54
CA LEU A 34 -0.05 -2.34 -13.52
C LEU A 34 0.19 -0.83 -13.54
N HIS A 35 1.43 -0.36 -13.68
CA HIS A 35 1.74 1.06 -13.77
C HIS A 35 0.96 1.74 -14.91
N ILE A 36 0.92 1.12 -16.09
CA ILE A 36 0.18 1.65 -17.25
C ILE A 36 -1.33 1.61 -17.02
N VAL A 37 -1.86 0.49 -16.52
CA VAL A 37 -3.31 0.30 -16.33
C VAL A 37 -3.84 1.22 -15.23
N LEU A 38 -3.04 1.50 -14.21
CA LEU A 38 -3.44 2.28 -13.04
C LEU A 38 -3.19 3.78 -13.22
N GLU A 39 -2.48 4.21 -14.27
CA GLU A 39 -2.16 5.61 -14.56
C GLU A 39 -3.38 6.55 -14.43
N PRO A 40 -4.57 6.25 -15.00
CA PRO A 40 -5.72 7.15 -14.87
C PRO A 40 -6.20 7.32 -13.43
N LEU A 41 -6.25 6.21 -12.68
CA LEU A 41 -6.65 6.22 -11.26
C LEU A 41 -5.62 6.98 -10.42
N ILE A 42 -4.33 6.83 -10.70
CA ILE A 42 -3.26 7.54 -9.98
C ILE A 42 -3.43 9.05 -10.15
N VAL A 43 -3.68 9.52 -11.37
CA VAL A 43 -3.90 10.94 -11.66
C VAL A 43 -5.12 11.47 -10.89
N GLU A 44 -6.23 10.74 -10.90
CA GLU A 44 -7.45 11.13 -10.17
C GLU A 44 -7.23 11.16 -8.65
N LEU A 45 -6.56 10.15 -8.09
CA LEU A 45 -6.26 10.08 -6.66
C LEU A 45 -5.31 11.19 -6.20
N ARG A 46 -4.34 11.59 -7.04
CA ARG A 46 -3.44 12.72 -6.73
C ARG A 46 -4.24 14.02 -6.67
N LYS A 47 -5.07 14.26 -7.68
CA LYS A 47 -5.96 15.42 -7.72
C LYS A 47 -6.88 15.44 -6.50
N LEU A 48 -7.47 14.30 -6.16
CA LEU A 48 -8.35 14.15 -5.00
C LEU A 48 -7.64 14.46 -3.68
N LYS A 49 -6.39 13.99 -3.52
CA LYS A 49 -5.58 14.27 -2.33
C LYS A 49 -5.21 15.75 -2.21
N GLU A 50 -4.87 16.40 -3.31
CA GLU A 50 -4.42 17.80 -3.34
C GLU A 50 -5.59 18.80 -3.24
N GLU A 51 -6.64 18.56 -4.00
CA GLU A 51 -7.79 19.45 -4.11
C GLU A 51 -8.87 19.16 -3.07
N GLY A 52 -8.97 17.93 -2.56
CA GLY A 52 -10.07 17.49 -1.71
C GLY A 52 -11.40 17.34 -2.45
N LEU A 53 -12.49 17.18 -1.70
CA LEU A 53 -13.86 17.20 -2.23
C LEU A 53 -14.60 18.43 -1.73
N LYS A 54 -15.57 18.90 -2.51
CA LYS A 54 -16.50 19.96 -2.09
C LYS A 54 -17.91 19.41 -2.16
N ASP A 55 -18.65 19.49 -1.07
CA ASP A 55 -20.05 19.06 -1.04
C ASP A 55 -21.00 20.16 -1.54
N ASP A 56 -22.29 19.82 -1.60
CA ASP A 56 -23.35 20.72 -2.06
C ASP A 56 -23.56 21.95 -1.15
N GLN A 57 -23.07 21.90 0.09
CA GLN A 57 -23.08 23.02 1.04
C GLN A 57 -21.83 23.90 0.88
N GLY A 58 -20.88 23.45 0.07
CA GLY A 58 -19.63 24.12 -0.21
C GLY A 58 -18.53 23.86 0.81
N ILE A 59 -18.70 22.90 1.72
CA ILE A 59 -17.67 22.47 2.67
C ILE A 59 -16.59 21.70 1.90
N LYS A 60 -15.34 22.05 2.19
CA LYS A 60 -14.17 21.40 1.60
C LYS A 60 -13.66 20.30 2.52
N TRP A 61 -13.69 19.07 2.02
CA TRP A 61 -13.23 17.86 2.68
C TRP A 61 -11.81 17.52 2.25
N LYS A 62 -10.90 17.41 3.21
CA LYS A 62 -9.54 16.90 2.96
C LYS A 62 -9.60 15.39 2.87
N ILE A 63 -8.94 14.81 1.86
CA ILE A 63 -8.91 13.37 1.66
C ILE A 63 -7.57 12.80 2.12
N GLU A 64 -7.63 11.76 2.95
CA GLU A 64 -6.49 10.95 3.33
C GLU A 64 -6.62 9.57 2.71
N LEU A 65 -5.57 9.13 2.02
CA LEU A 65 -5.56 7.87 1.30
C LEU A 65 -4.87 6.79 2.13
N TYR A 66 -5.44 5.60 2.09
CA TYR A 66 -4.89 4.37 2.65
C TYR A 66 -4.85 3.32 1.55
N PHE A 67 -3.89 2.42 1.63
CA PHE A 67 -3.77 1.31 0.69
C PHE A 67 -3.67 0.00 1.47
N SER A 68 -4.54 -0.95 1.12
CA SER A 68 -4.52 -2.29 1.70
C SER A 68 -4.64 -3.35 0.63
N SER A 69 -3.87 -4.43 0.78
CA SER A 69 -3.90 -5.61 -0.08
C SER A 69 -3.10 -6.75 0.55
N ASP A 70 -3.17 -7.95 -0.05
CA ASP A 70 -2.27 -9.03 0.30
C ASP A 70 -0.79 -8.63 0.10
N TRP A 71 0.12 -9.33 0.77
CA TRP A 71 1.54 -8.99 0.78
C TRP A 71 2.17 -8.92 -0.61
N LYS A 72 1.77 -9.80 -1.53
CA LYS A 72 2.38 -9.88 -2.87
C LYS A 72 1.99 -8.66 -3.69
N PHE A 73 0.71 -8.30 -3.71
CA PHE A 73 0.24 -7.12 -4.42
C PHE A 73 0.80 -5.82 -3.80
N LEU A 74 0.82 -5.75 -2.46
CA LEU A 74 1.41 -4.63 -1.72
C LEU A 74 2.87 -4.40 -2.11
N ALA A 75 3.69 -5.45 -2.12
CA ALA A 75 5.10 -5.35 -2.50
C ALA A 75 5.30 -4.90 -3.95
N ILE A 76 4.45 -5.38 -4.88
CA ILE A 76 4.48 -4.94 -6.29
C ILE A 76 4.17 -3.45 -6.39
N CYS A 77 3.11 -2.98 -5.72
CA CYS A 77 2.69 -1.58 -5.75
C CYS A 77 3.71 -0.64 -5.08
N LEU A 78 4.47 -1.13 -4.10
CA LEU A 78 5.58 -0.39 -3.50
C LEU A 78 6.87 -0.43 -4.33
N GLY A 79 6.92 -1.20 -5.43
CA GLY A 79 8.14 -1.35 -6.23
C GLY A 79 9.23 -2.18 -5.55
N MET A 80 8.86 -3.00 -4.57
CA MET A 80 9.79 -3.86 -3.83
C MET A 80 10.17 -5.12 -4.61
N ASN A 81 11.29 -5.72 -4.18
CA ASN A 81 11.67 -7.05 -4.60
C ASN A 81 10.74 -8.11 -3.95
N ALA A 82 10.93 -9.37 -4.32
CA ALA A 82 10.15 -10.48 -3.80
C ALA A 82 10.20 -10.57 -2.26
N ALA A 83 9.12 -11.11 -1.68
CA ALA A 83 8.95 -11.28 -0.24
C ALA A 83 10.04 -12.14 0.43
N ASN A 84 10.74 -12.98 -0.34
CA ASN A 84 11.84 -13.83 0.13
C ASN A 84 13.22 -13.15 0.08
N SER A 85 13.29 -11.89 -0.37
CA SER A 85 14.53 -11.12 -0.47
C SER A 85 15.15 -10.81 0.89
N LYS A 86 16.44 -10.44 0.89
CA LYS A 86 17.15 -10.07 2.13
C LYS A 86 16.52 -8.85 2.81
N TYR A 87 16.02 -7.89 2.04
CA TYR A 87 15.39 -6.66 2.53
C TYR A 87 13.92 -6.64 2.13
N PHE A 88 13.12 -7.39 2.88
CA PHE A 88 11.73 -7.68 2.55
C PHE A 88 10.75 -6.67 3.14
N CYS A 89 11.12 -5.97 4.22
CA CYS A 89 10.17 -5.15 4.99
C CYS A 89 9.93 -3.79 4.32
N PRO A 90 8.66 -3.41 4.05
CA PRO A 90 8.31 -2.09 3.55
C PRO A 90 8.69 -0.96 4.51
N TRP A 91 8.46 -1.15 5.82
CA TRP A 91 8.46 -0.08 6.82
C TRP A 91 9.79 0.10 7.56
N CYS A 92 10.63 -0.92 7.62
CA CYS A 92 11.94 -0.87 8.30
C CYS A 92 13.06 -1.43 7.43
N GLU A 93 14.30 -1.12 7.81
CA GLU A 93 15.51 -1.54 7.10
C GLU A 93 16.07 -2.89 7.57
N VAL A 94 15.31 -3.60 8.39
CA VAL A 94 15.69 -4.91 8.92
C VAL A 94 15.88 -5.91 7.78
N SER A 95 16.99 -6.63 7.85
CA SER A 95 17.29 -7.71 6.92
C SER A 95 16.78 -9.06 7.43
N LYS A 96 16.69 -10.04 6.53
CA LYS A 96 16.30 -11.42 6.84
C LYS A 96 17.21 -12.07 7.89
N GLU A 97 18.49 -11.70 7.94
CA GLU A 97 19.47 -12.22 8.90
C GLU A 97 19.20 -11.78 10.34
N GLN A 98 18.48 -10.66 10.51
CA GLN A 98 18.10 -10.10 11.80
C GLN A 98 16.71 -10.58 12.26
N GLN A 99 16.04 -11.45 11.48
CA GLN A 99 14.75 -12.02 11.87
C GLN A 99 14.90 -12.86 13.14
N GLY A 100 14.08 -12.56 14.15
CA GLY A 100 14.14 -13.24 15.44
C GLY A 100 15.24 -12.74 16.38
N ASP A 101 16.00 -11.70 16.00
CA ASP A 101 16.87 -10.99 16.93
C ASP A 101 16.05 -10.02 17.79
N PHE A 102 15.77 -10.44 19.02
CA PHE A 102 15.04 -9.64 20.02
C PHE A 102 15.89 -8.55 20.68
N SER A 103 17.20 -8.50 20.40
CA SER A 103 18.06 -7.40 20.87
C SER A 103 17.93 -6.14 20.01
N TYR A 104 17.39 -6.27 18.80
CA TYR A 104 17.19 -5.17 17.88
C TYR A 104 15.83 -4.49 18.10
N GLU A 105 15.79 -3.16 18.09
CA GLU A 105 14.54 -2.42 18.11
C GLU A 105 13.96 -2.28 16.70
N TRP A 106 12.80 -2.89 16.48
CA TRP A 106 12.09 -2.88 15.21
C TRP A 106 11.32 -1.57 15.05
N THR A 107 12.03 -0.51 14.65
CA THR A 107 11.44 0.82 14.43
C THR A 107 11.04 1.02 12.97
N ILE A 108 9.91 1.70 12.75
CA ILE A 108 9.52 2.16 11.41
C ILE A 108 10.45 3.32 11.04
N SER A 109 11.41 3.05 10.15
CA SER A 109 12.45 4.02 9.75
C SER A 109 12.26 4.55 8.33
N LYS A 110 11.52 3.82 7.49
CA LYS A 110 11.34 4.15 6.08
C LYS A 110 10.23 5.18 5.90
N THR A 111 10.39 6.07 4.92
CA THR A 111 9.38 7.07 4.57
C THR A 111 9.14 7.13 3.07
N MET A 112 7.89 7.40 2.68
CA MET A 112 7.55 7.53 1.26
C MET A 112 8.23 8.73 0.60
N ASP A 113 8.49 9.81 1.34
CA ASP A 113 9.15 10.99 0.78
C ASP A 113 10.57 10.69 0.28
N GLN A 114 11.34 9.89 1.03
CA GLN A 114 12.66 9.45 0.57
C GLN A 114 12.56 8.51 -0.64
N ILE A 115 11.64 7.55 -0.61
CA ILE A 115 11.40 6.59 -1.71
C ILE A 115 10.99 7.31 -3.00
N ARG A 116 10.19 8.39 -2.88
CA ARG A 116 9.76 9.18 -4.04
C ARG A 116 10.90 9.98 -4.66
N ILE A 117 11.83 10.50 -3.86
CA ILE A 117 13.01 11.23 -4.35
C ILE A 117 13.98 10.25 -5.02
N ASP A 118 14.29 9.15 -4.35
CA ASP A 118 15.14 8.09 -4.84
C ASP A 118 14.64 6.74 -4.33
N HIS A 119 14.02 5.98 -5.22
CA HIS A 119 13.48 4.67 -4.89
C HIS A 119 14.56 3.66 -4.49
N THR A 120 15.84 3.93 -4.79
CA THR A 120 16.96 3.06 -4.39
C THR A 120 17.59 3.46 -3.05
N PHE A 121 17.11 4.55 -2.42
CA PHE A 121 17.63 5.05 -1.14
C PHE A 121 17.60 3.97 -0.05
N TYR A 122 16.49 3.22 0.01
CA TYR A 122 16.36 2.08 0.90
C TYR A 122 16.57 0.76 0.17
N GLN A 123 17.23 -0.17 0.85
CA GLN A 123 17.38 -1.54 0.35
C GLN A 123 16.02 -2.24 0.23
N GLY A 124 15.89 -3.06 -0.82
CA GLY A 124 14.70 -3.87 -1.10
C GLY A 124 13.76 -3.26 -2.14
N TYR A 125 13.87 -1.95 -2.40
CA TYR A 125 13.12 -1.27 -3.45
C TYR A 125 13.90 -1.32 -4.78
N ILE A 126 13.26 -1.81 -5.83
CA ILE A 126 13.88 -2.01 -7.15
C ILE A 126 13.19 -1.17 -8.24
N ARG A 127 12.06 -0.55 -7.92
CA ARG A 127 11.27 0.33 -8.78
C ARG A 127 10.59 1.42 -7.92
N PRO A 128 10.14 2.53 -8.52
CA PRO A 128 9.29 3.49 -7.84
C PRO A 128 7.99 2.88 -7.31
N ALA A 129 7.39 3.47 -6.28
CA ALA A 129 6.06 3.09 -5.82
C ALA A 129 4.99 3.59 -6.81
N ILE A 130 4.00 2.75 -7.12
CA ILE A 130 2.87 3.10 -7.99
C ILE A 130 1.98 4.16 -7.34
N PHE A 131 1.73 4.04 -6.03
CA PHE A 131 0.94 5.00 -5.25
C PHE A 131 1.83 5.81 -4.29
N ASP A 132 2.87 6.45 -4.82
CA ASP A 132 3.83 7.29 -4.08
C ASP A 132 3.20 8.48 -3.33
N MET A 133 1.95 8.86 -3.66
CA MET A 133 1.22 9.87 -2.92
C MET A 133 0.66 9.33 -1.59
N ILE A 134 0.68 8.03 -1.33
CA ILE A 134 0.20 7.46 -0.07
C ILE A 134 1.38 7.36 0.92
N PRO A 135 1.34 8.04 2.08
CA PRO A 135 2.40 7.94 3.08
C PRO A 135 2.62 6.48 3.50
N LEU A 136 3.86 6.08 3.74
CA LEU A 136 4.20 4.67 3.98
C LEU A 136 3.47 4.06 5.21
N GLN A 137 3.19 4.89 6.22
CA GLN A 137 2.41 4.49 7.40
C GLN A 137 0.93 4.21 7.11
N ASN A 138 0.41 4.65 5.95
CA ASN A 138 -0.96 4.39 5.50
C ASN A 138 -1.05 3.16 4.58
N TRP A 139 0.06 2.44 4.38
CA TRP A 139 0.07 1.13 3.73
C TRP A 139 -0.13 0.06 4.78
N VAL A 140 -1.23 -0.69 4.66
CA VAL A 140 -1.65 -1.68 5.64
C VAL A 140 -1.72 -3.05 4.94
N PRO A 141 -1.02 -4.08 5.42
CA PRO A 141 -1.18 -5.42 4.86
C PRO A 141 -2.56 -5.97 5.21
N ASP A 142 -3.13 -6.79 4.33
CA ASP A 142 -4.39 -7.47 4.60
C ASP A 142 -4.27 -8.38 5.85
N GLU A 143 -5.05 -8.06 6.88
CA GLU A 143 -4.99 -8.72 8.19
C GLU A 143 -5.34 -10.21 8.11
N LEU A 144 -6.31 -10.58 7.25
CA LEU A 144 -6.72 -11.97 7.07
C LEU A 144 -5.57 -12.79 6.47
N HIS A 145 -4.90 -12.29 5.44
CA HIS A 145 -3.75 -12.95 4.82
C HIS A 145 -2.57 -13.08 5.79
N VAL A 146 -2.33 -12.05 6.62
CA VAL A 146 -1.30 -12.12 7.67
C VAL A 146 -1.64 -13.20 8.70
N MET A 147 -2.89 -13.22 9.19
CA MET A 147 -3.37 -14.21 10.16
C MET A 147 -3.23 -15.64 9.61
N LEU A 148 -3.63 -15.88 8.37
CA LEU A 148 -3.49 -17.19 7.71
C LEU A 148 -2.03 -17.64 7.65
N ARG A 149 -1.10 -16.72 7.35
CA ARG A 149 0.33 -17.02 7.29
C ARG A 149 0.93 -17.34 8.65
N ILE A 150 0.51 -16.65 9.71
CA ILE A 150 0.93 -16.96 11.08
C ILE A 150 0.42 -18.34 11.48
N THR A 151 -0.84 -18.65 11.18
CA THR A 151 -1.48 -19.93 11.52
C THR A 151 -0.77 -21.11 10.83
N ASP A 152 -0.39 -20.94 9.56
CA ASP A 152 0.37 -21.92 8.76
C ASP A 152 1.76 -22.27 9.34
N VAL A 153 2.36 -21.38 10.14
CA VAL A 153 3.68 -21.60 10.75
C VAL A 153 3.59 -22.19 12.16
N LEU A 154 2.50 -21.88 12.88
CA LEU A 154 2.33 -22.28 14.28
C LEU A 154 1.67 -23.66 14.46
N TRP A 155 1.06 -24.21 13.41
CA TRP A 155 0.38 -25.51 13.40
C TRP A 155 1.15 -26.54 12.56
#